data_AF-A0A1G0KWM9-F1
#
_entry.id   AF-A0A1G0KWM9-F1
#
_cell.length_a   1.000
_cell.length_b   1.000
_cell.length_c   1.000
_cell.angle_alpha   90.00
_cell.angle_beta   90.00
_cell.angle_gamma   90.00
#
_symmetry.space_group_name_H-M   'P 1'
#
loop_
_entity.id
_entity.type
_entity.pdbx_description
1 polymer ?
#
loop_
_entity_poly.entity_id
_entity_poly.type
_entity_poly.pdbx_seq_one_letter_code
_entity_poly.pdbx_strand_id
1 'polypeptide(L)'
;MPGGYTHVTLVQLAIEDALHHQDDLLHTDAKRALGKWKKFCIVGAISPDYPYLDILDKHSADWADVIHKGNALSLLRRGAAKIRDMADSNVRQKCMAWLFGFASHIAADGTIHPVVNLKVGPYEQNKTAHRSCEMSQDVYAHSKLNMGMLDFNRQISTNVNDSSDEEDEDQMDADIAALWTEILMDVYNDPSLQLQPPKVHDWHRAMRLMMKIGESGDHLFAFARHVAANQGLV
;
A
#
# COMPACT_ATOMS: atom_id res chain seq x y z
N MET A 1 -7.66 3.48 8.97
CA MET A 1 -7.12 3.83 7.65
C MET A 1 -8.17 3.49 6.61
N PRO A 2 -8.28 4.20 5.48
CA PRO A 2 -9.07 3.73 4.34
C PRO A 2 -8.69 2.28 4.07
N GLY A 3 -9.65 1.45 3.70
CA GLY A 3 -9.29 0.08 3.38
C GLY A 3 -8.55 0.01 2.04
N GLY A 4 -7.89 -1.13 1.81
CA GLY A 4 -7.05 -1.32 0.63
C GLY A 4 -7.78 -1.12 -0.69
N TYR A 5 -9.10 -1.30 -0.76
CA TYR A 5 -9.86 -1.05 -1.98
C TYR A 5 -9.94 0.44 -2.33
N THR A 6 -10.02 1.32 -1.33
CA THR A 6 -9.91 2.76 -1.57
C THR A 6 -8.54 3.11 -2.13
N HIS A 7 -7.46 2.59 -1.54
CA HIS A 7 -6.10 2.86 -2.01
C HIS A 7 -5.86 2.37 -3.44
N VAL A 8 -6.28 1.14 -3.76
CA VAL A 8 -6.18 0.57 -5.11
C VAL A 8 -7.03 1.35 -6.10
N THR A 9 -8.24 1.77 -5.70
CA THR A 9 -9.10 2.56 -6.59
C THR A 9 -8.49 3.91 -6.92
N LEU A 10 -8.06 4.64 -5.89
CA LEU A 10 -7.49 5.97 -6.07
C LEU A 10 -6.22 5.94 -6.91
N VAL A 11 -5.32 4.97 -6.66
CA VAL A 11 -4.10 4.86 -7.47
C VAL A 11 -4.41 4.49 -8.92
N GLN A 12 -5.40 3.64 -9.19
CA GLN A 12 -5.78 3.31 -10.57
C GLN A 12 -6.35 4.52 -11.31
N LEU A 13 -7.20 5.31 -10.66
CA LEU A 13 -7.72 6.56 -11.23
C LEU A 13 -6.60 7.59 -11.46
N ALA A 14 -5.65 7.71 -10.53
CA ALA A 14 -4.51 8.60 -10.66
C ALA A 14 -3.57 8.17 -11.82
N ILE A 15 -3.38 6.86 -12.01
CA ILE A 15 -2.61 6.32 -13.14
C ILE A 15 -3.29 6.66 -14.46
N GLU A 16 -4.60 6.46 -14.56
CA GLU A 16 -5.37 6.77 -15.77
C GLU A 16 -5.28 8.26 -16.11
N ASP A 17 -5.53 9.13 -15.14
CA ASP A 17 -5.48 10.58 -15.32
C ASP A 17 -4.08 11.06 -15.76
N ALA A 18 -3.02 10.59 -15.10
CA ALA A 18 -1.65 10.97 -15.41
C ALA A 18 -1.15 10.45 -16.78
N LEU A 19 -1.65 9.29 -17.24
CA LEU A 19 -1.24 8.73 -18.53
C LEU A 19 -2.04 9.31 -19.71
N HIS A 20 -3.33 9.58 -19.51
CA HIS A 20 -4.25 9.82 -20.62
C HIS A 20 -4.96 11.18 -20.62
N HIS A 21 -5.00 11.89 -19.49
CA HIS A 21 -5.75 13.15 -19.37
C HIS A 21 -4.90 14.36 -19.00
N GLN A 22 -3.65 14.14 -18.54
CA GLN A 22 -2.73 15.19 -18.11
C GLN A 22 -1.38 15.08 -18.82
N ASP A 23 -1.28 15.64 -20.03
CA ASP A 23 -0.09 15.45 -20.88
C ASP A 23 1.20 16.06 -20.30
N ASP A 24 1.09 17.19 -19.58
CA ASP A 24 2.24 17.93 -19.03
C ASP A 24 2.47 17.71 -17.53
N LEU A 25 1.71 16.82 -16.87
CA LEU A 25 1.82 16.60 -15.43
C LEU A 25 3.13 15.89 -15.04
N LEU A 26 3.55 14.92 -15.85
CA LEU A 26 4.73 14.10 -15.58
C LEU A 26 5.80 14.30 -16.64
N HIS A 27 7.06 14.36 -16.19
CA HIS A 27 8.22 14.24 -17.07
C HIS A 27 8.12 12.92 -17.88
N THR A 28 8.57 12.92 -19.13
CA THR A 28 8.41 11.79 -20.07
C THR A 28 8.91 10.46 -19.50
N ASP A 29 10.03 10.47 -18.78
CA ASP A 29 10.56 9.26 -18.14
C ASP A 29 9.67 8.73 -17.00
N ALA A 30 9.02 9.62 -16.25
CA ALA A 30 8.06 9.23 -15.21
C ALA A 30 6.77 8.70 -15.83
N LYS A 31 6.28 9.31 -16.93
CA LYS A 31 5.13 8.80 -17.70
C LYS A 31 5.43 7.40 -18.27
N ARG A 32 6.63 7.20 -18.81
CA ARG A 32 7.10 5.88 -19.30
C ARG A 32 7.19 4.85 -18.17
N ALA A 33 7.77 5.23 -17.03
CA ALA A 33 7.87 4.37 -15.86
C ALA A 33 6.49 3.90 -15.40
N LEU A 34 5.54 4.83 -15.28
CA LEU A 34 4.18 4.54 -14.84
C LEU A 34 3.43 3.63 -15.82
N GLY A 35 3.58 3.86 -17.12
CA GLY A 35 2.98 3.01 -18.16
C GLY A 35 3.56 1.60 -18.18
N LYS A 36 4.88 1.45 -18.03
CA LYS A 36 5.56 0.14 -18.06
C LYS A 36 5.39 -0.66 -16.76
N TRP A 37 5.42 0.02 -15.62
CA TRP A 37 5.51 -0.59 -14.29
C TRP A 37 4.27 -0.34 -13.44
N LYS A 38 3.10 -0.19 -14.07
CA LYS A 38 1.80 0.05 -13.41
C LYS A 38 1.53 -0.89 -12.22
N LYS A 39 1.86 -2.18 -12.33
CA LYS A 39 1.66 -3.17 -11.26
C LYS A 39 2.40 -2.80 -9.97
N PHE A 40 3.63 -2.29 -10.08
CA PHE A 40 4.40 -1.83 -8.93
C PHE A 40 3.82 -0.57 -8.31
N CYS A 41 3.22 0.33 -9.11
CA CYS A 41 2.48 1.47 -8.58
C CYS A 41 1.24 1.03 -7.78
N ILE A 42 0.49 0.04 -8.26
CA ILE A 42 -0.65 -0.51 -7.52
C ILE A 42 -0.19 -1.16 -6.21
N VAL A 43 0.85 -2.00 -6.25
CA VAL A 43 1.42 -2.64 -5.05
C VAL A 43 1.99 -1.60 -4.07
N GLY A 44 2.63 -0.55 -4.56
CA GLY A 44 3.12 0.55 -3.72
C GLY A 44 2.02 1.26 -2.94
N ALA A 45 0.81 1.35 -3.50
CA ALA A 45 -0.34 1.99 -2.85
C ALA A 45 -0.91 1.19 -1.66
N ILE A 46 -0.55 -0.08 -1.53
CA ILE A 46 -1.02 -0.98 -0.46
C ILE A 46 0.12 -1.53 0.39
N SER A 47 1.38 -1.31 -0.02
CA SER A 47 2.58 -1.75 0.72
C SER A 47 2.63 -1.21 2.16
N PRO A 48 2.23 0.05 2.48
CA PRO A 48 2.17 0.53 3.86
C PRO A 48 1.36 -0.36 4.79
N ASP A 49 0.32 -1.04 4.26
CA ASP A 49 -0.58 -1.91 5.02
C ASP A 49 -0.04 -3.33 5.20
N TYR A 50 0.92 -3.77 4.38
CA TYR A 50 1.41 -5.15 4.44
C TYR A 50 1.83 -5.61 5.85
N PRO A 51 2.55 -4.80 6.66
CA PRO A 51 2.96 -5.26 7.98
C PRO A 51 1.78 -5.51 8.93
N TYR A 52 0.58 -4.95 8.68
CA TYR A 52 -0.62 -5.29 9.44
C TYR A 52 -1.17 -6.69 9.13
N LEU A 53 -0.78 -7.29 8.00
CA LEU A 53 -1.24 -8.60 7.56
C LEU A 53 -0.37 -9.74 8.10
N ASP A 54 0.87 -9.45 8.51
CA ASP A 54 1.72 -10.40 9.21
C ASP A 54 1.27 -10.56 10.67
N ILE A 55 0.19 -11.32 10.85
CA ILE A 55 -0.44 -11.57 12.15
C ILE A 55 0.38 -12.50 13.06
N LEU A 56 1.41 -13.16 12.51
CA LEU A 56 2.26 -14.10 13.25
C LEU A 56 3.41 -13.39 13.97
N ASP A 57 3.84 -12.23 13.48
CA ASP A 57 4.84 -11.39 14.12
C ASP A 57 4.24 -10.07 14.63
N LYS A 58 4.13 -9.95 15.95
CA LYS A 58 3.65 -8.72 16.61
C LYS A 58 4.50 -7.48 16.25
N HIS A 59 5.79 -7.65 15.94
CA HIS A 59 6.71 -6.56 15.59
C HIS A 59 6.45 -6.00 14.20
N SER A 60 5.88 -6.79 13.29
CA SER A 60 5.53 -6.31 11.95
C SER A 60 4.56 -5.15 12.03
N ALA A 61 3.61 -5.20 12.94
CA ALA A 61 2.64 -4.13 13.02
C ALA A 61 3.04 -2.97 13.95
N ASP A 62 4.22 -3.02 14.58
CA ASP A 62 4.92 -1.81 15.05
C ASP A 62 5.43 -0.99 13.85
N TRP A 63 5.90 -1.67 12.79
CA TRP A 63 6.29 -1.02 11.53
C TRP A 63 5.11 -0.32 10.85
N ALA A 64 3.97 -1.02 10.73
CA ALA A 64 2.77 -0.39 10.20
C ALA A 64 2.37 0.84 11.01
N ASP A 65 2.42 0.77 12.34
CA ASP A 65 2.10 1.91 13.20
C ASP A 65 3.02 3.12 12.95
N VAL A 66 4.35 2.92 12.87
CA VAL A 66 5.27 4.05 12.65
C VAL A 66 5.15 4.64 11.24
N ILE A 67 4.91 3.80 10.22
CA ILE A 67 4.72 4.24 8.83
C ILE A 67 3.51 5.18 8.71
N HIS A 68 2.40 4.88 9.39
CA HIS A 68 1.17 5.67 9.31
C HIS A 68 1.12 6.84 10.31
N LYS A 69 1.81 6.76 11.46
CA LYS A 69 1.78 7.80 12.50
C LYS A 69 2.87 8.86 12.34
N GLY A 70 3.95 8.59 11.59
CA GLY A 70 5.10 9.50 11.53
C GLY A 70 5.83 9.47 10.19
N ASN A 71 6.60 10.54 9.92
CA ASN A 71 7.64 10.61 8.89
C ASN A 71 7.30 10.13 7.46
N ALA A 72 6.04 9.98 7.10
CA ALA A 72 5.60 9.55 5.77
C ALA A 72 6.20 10.41 4.63
N LEU A 73 6.26 11.73 4.83
CA LEU A 73 6.93 12.64 3.88
C LEU A 73 8.45 12.45 3.84
N SER A 74 9.07 12.05 4.95
CA SER A 74 10.51 11.73 5.00
C SER A 74 10.81 10.44 4.23
N LEU A 75 9.94 9.43 4.31
CA LEU A 75 10.02 8.22 3.48
C LEU A 75 9.96 8.58 1.99
N LEU A 76 8.99 9.40 1.57
CA LEU A 76 8.89 9.84 0.17
C LEU A 76 10.13 10.60 -0.30
N ARG A 77 10.61 11.56 0.50
CA ARG A 77 11.81 12.34 0.15
C ARG A 77 13.05 11.45 0.04
N ARG A 78 13.21 10.50 0.98
CA ARG A 78 14.36 9.58 0.97
C ARG A 78 14.28 8.61 -0.20
N GLY A 79 13.10 8.05 -0.47
CA GLY A 79 12.86 7.21 -1.63
C GLY A 79 13.17 7.94 -2.94
N ALA A 80 12.67 9.16 -3.11
CA ALA A 80 12.95 9.97 -4.30
C ALA A 80 14.46 10.25 -4.48
N ALA A 81 15.16 10.56 -3.39
CA ALA A 81 16.61 10.77 -3.42
C ALA A 81 17.37 9.50 -3.85
N LYS A 82 17.03 8.34 -3.28
CA LYS A 82 17.67 7.06 -3.65
C LYS A 82 17.40 6.69 -5.10
N ILE A 83 16.15 6.79 -5.54
CA ILE A 83 15.73 6.47 -6.91
C ILE A 83 16.46 7.35 -7.92
N ARG A 84 16.62 8.65 -7.64
CA ARG A 84 17.36 9.56 -8.52
C ARG A 84 18.80 9.08 -8.75
N ASP A 85 19.43 8.50 -7.73
CA ASP A 85 20.83 8.10 -7.75
C ASP A 85 21.04 6.67 -8.31
N MET A 86 19.96 5.93 -8.64
CA MET A 86 20.03 4.61 -9.27
C MET A 86 20.52 4.70 -10.72
N ALA A 87 21.63 4.02 -11.04
CA ALA A 87 22.22 4.03 -12.38
C ALA A 87 21.38 3.25 -13.40
N ASP A 88 20.91 2.06 -13.04
CA ASP A 88 20.09 1.22 -13.91
C ASP A 88 18.72 1.86 -14.14
N SER A 89 18.43 2.20 -15.40
CA SER A 89 17.20 2.90 -15.76
C SER A 89 15.93 2.07 -15.55
N ASN A 90 16.03 0.74 -15.68
CA ASN A 90 14.91 -0.17 -15.54
C ASN A 90 14.53 -0.31 -14.05
N VAL A 91 15.54 -0.53 -13.19
CA VAL A 91 15.39 -0.55 -11.72
C VAL A 91 14.86 0.79 -11.23
N ARG A 92 15.45 1.90 -11.69
CA ARG A 92 15.02 3.26 -11.35
C ARG A 92 13.55 3.50 -11.69
N GLN A 93 13.12 3.13 -12.89
CA GLN A 93 11.72 3.31 -13.32
C GLN A 93 10.76 2.41 -12.53
N LYS A 94 11.14 1.16 -12.24
CA LYS A 94 10.35 0.22 -11.45
C LYS A 94 10.12 0.76 -10.03
N CYS A 95 11.21 1.17 -9.37
CA CYS A 95 11.19 1.79 -8.05
C CYS A 95 10.40 3.12 -8.03
N MET A 96 10.54 3.93 -9.08
CA MET A 96 9.77 5.18 -9.23
C MET A 96 8.27 4.91 -9.29
N ALA A 97 7.83 3.92 -10.07
CA ALA A 97 6.43 3.55 -10.14
C ALA A 97 5.90 3.08 -8.77
N TRP A 98 6.67 2.24 -8.05
CA TRP A 98 6.29 1.83 -6.70
C TRP A 98 6.17 3.02 -5.73
N LEU A 99 7.10 3.98 -5.78
CA LEU A 99 7.04 5.17 -4.93
C LEU A 99 5.85 6.08 -5.25
N PHE A 100 5.39 6.15 -6.51
CA PHE A 100 4.14 6.85 -6.86
C PHE A 100 2.92 6.19 -6.22
N GLY A 101 2.90 4.86 -6.16
CA GLY A 101 1.92 4.11 -5.38
C GLY A 101 1.94 4.50 -3.91
N PHE A 102 3.12 4.45 -3.30
CA PHE A 102 3.32 4.80 -1.89
C PHE A 102 2.89 6.25 -1.60
N ALA A 103 3.17 7.18 -2.52
CA ALA A 103 2.73 8.57 -2.42
C ALA A 103 1.20 8.71 -2.52
N SER A 104 0.55 7.93 -3.40
CA SER A 104 -0.91 7.86 -3.49
C SER A 104 -1.52 7.37 -2.17
N HIS A 105 -0.91 6.37 -1.53
CA HIS A 105 -1.36 5.89 -0.23
C HIS A 105 -1.34 7.01 0.82
N ILE A 106 -0.21 7.71 0.97
CA ILE A 106 -0.07 8.81 1.92
C ILE A 106 -1.07 9.93 1.63
N ALA A 107 -1.28 10.27 0.36
CA ALA A 107 -2.24 11.29 -0.03
C ALA A 107 -3.68 10.89 0.34
N ALA A 108 -4.05 9.62 0.12
CA ALA A 108 -5.36 9.09 0.49
C ALA A 108 -5.56 9.15 2.02
N ASP A 109 -4.59 8.67 2.79
CA ASP A 109 -4.62 8.70 4.25
C ASP A 109 -4.75 10.11 4.81
N GLY A 110 -3.87 11.01 4.36
CA GLY A 110 -3.85 12.40 4.79
C GLY A 110 -5.12 13.18 4.42
N THR A 111 -5.87 12.71 3.41
CA THR A 111 -7.13 13.32 2.99
C THR A 111 -8.34 12.73 3.73
N ILE A 112 -8.35 11.41 3.92
CA ILE A 112 -9.52 10.68 4.44
C ILE A 112 -9.56 10.69 5.97
N HIS A 113 -8.44 10.48 6.66
CA HIS A 113 -8.44 10.41 8.13
C HIS A 113 -9.00 11.67 8.81
N PRO A 114 -8.71 12.91 8.35
CA PRO A 114 -9.35 14.10 8.92
C PRO A 114 -10.87 14.08 8.78
N VAL A 115 -11.40 13.62 7.64
CA VAL A 115 -12.84 13.52 7.39
C VAL A 115 -13.48 12.45 8.28
N VAL A 116 -12.83 11.30 8.45
CA VAL A 116 -13.30 10.25 9.37
C VAL A 116 -13.28 10.76 10.81
N ASN A 117 -12.20 11.41 11.25
CA ASN A 117 -12.10 12.01 12.59
C ASN A 117 -13.21 13.05 12.84
N LEU A 118 -13.54 13.88 11.85
CA LEU A 118 -14.65 14.85 11.97
C LEU A 118 -16.01 14.17 12.09
N LYS A 119 -16.19 13.01 11.45
CA LYS A 119 -17.48 12.29 11.43
C LYS A 119 -17.70 11.42 12.68
N VAL A 120 -16.67 10.75 13.18
CA VAL A 120 -16.81 9.74 14.25
C VAL A 120 -15.95 10.02 15.49
N GLY A 121 -15.25 11.16 15.56
CA GLY A 121 -14.36 11.51 16.66
C GLY A 121 -12.96 10.90 16.54
N PRO A 122 -12.04 11.13 17.50
CA PRO A 122 -10.66 10.69 17.39
C PRO A 122 -10.53 9.15 17.46
N TYR A 123 -9.56 8.60 16.72
CA TYR A 123 -9.40 7.16 16.50
C TYR A 123 -9.34 6.33 17.79
N GLU A 124 -8.50 6.71 18.75
CA GLU A 124 -8.25 5.89 19.95
C GLU A 124 -9.52 5.63 20.77
N GLN A 125 -10.47 6.57 20.78
CA GLN A 125 -11.75 6.45 21.48
C GLN A 125 -12.86 5.84 20.62
N ASN A 126 -12.69 5.77 19.29
CA ASN A 126 -13.76 5.47 18.34
C ASN A 126 -13.41 4.38 17.31
N LYS A 127 -12.49 3.47 17.64
CA LYS A 127 -11.93 2.47 16.69
C LYS A 127 -12.96 1.70 15.87
N THR A 128 -14.06 1.26 16.47
CA THR A 128 -15.13 0.56 15.73
C THR A 128 -15.86 1.48 14.75
N ALA A 129 -16.22 2.69 15.19
CA ALA A 129 -16.90 3.65 14.32
C ALA A 129 -16.01 4.13 13.17
N HIS A 130 -14.70 4.27 13.42
CA HIS A 130 -13.67 4.49 12.39
C HIS A 130 -13.72 3.40 11.33
N ARG A 131 -13.57 2.14 11.74
CA ARG A 131 -13.61 0.99 10.82
C ARG A 131 -14.89 0.94 10.00
N SER A 132 -16.05 1.12 10.62
CA SER A 132 -17.33 1.11 9.89
C SER A 132 -17.41 2.25 8.87
N CYS A 133 -16.89 3.43 9.21
CA CYS A 133 -16.84 4.57 8.30
C CYS A 133 -15.90 4.30 7.11
N GLU A 134 -14.70 3.79 7.38
CA GLU A 134 -13.67 3.48 6.39
C GLU A 134 -14.12 2.35 5.45
N MET A 135 -14.71 1.28 5.97
CA MET A 135 -15.27 0.20 5.14
C MET A 135 -16.42 0.66 4.26
N SER A 136 -17.25 1.60 4.73
CA SER A 136 -18.31 2.20 3.91
C SER A 136 -17.72 3.04 2.76
N GLN A 137 -16.59 3.71 3.00
CA GLN A 137 -15.87 4.45 1.97
C GLN A 137 -15.24 3.50 0.94
N ASP A 138 -14.71 2.35 1.37
CA ASP A 138 -14.17 1.32 0.47
C ASP A 138 -15.22 0.80 -0.52
N VAL A 139 -16.42 0.46 -0.03
CA VAL A 139 -17.54 0.02 -0.87
C VAL A 139 -17.88 1.11 -1.89
N TYR A 140 -17.96 2.37 -1.45
CA TYR A 140 -18.28 3.49 -2.32
C TYR A 140 -17.16 3.77 -3.35
N ALA A 141 -15.90 3.79 -2.92
CA ALA A 141 -14.75 4.03 -3.78
C ALA A 141 -14.66 2.94 -4.85
N HIS A 142 -14.70 1.67 -4.46
CA HIS A 142 -14.73 0.53 -5.37
C HIS A 142 -15.81 0.67 -6.46
N SER A 143 -17.01 1.12 -6.10
CA SER A 143 -18.10 1.31 -7.07
C SER A 143 -17.75 2.26 -8.23
N LYS A 144 -16.76 3.14 -8.06
CA LYS A 144 -16.30 4.07 -9.11
C LYS A 144 -15.55 3.40 -10.25
N LEU A 145 -14.98 2.22 -10.03
CA LEU A 145 -14.32 1.46 -11.09
C LEU A 145 -15.30 0.66 -11.95
N ASN A 146 -16.58 0.58 -11.54
CA ASN A 146 -17.62 -0.22 -12.19
C ASN A 146 -17.19 -1.69 -12.44
N MET A 147 -16.39 -2.24 -11.54
CA MET A 147 -15.95 -3.63 -11.54
C MET A 147 -16.74 -4.44 -10.51
N GLY A 148 -16.95 -5.73 -10.79
CA GLY A 148 -17.44 -6.67 -9.80
C GLY A 148 -16.37 -6.97 -8.74
N MET A 149 -16.78 -7.27 -7.50
CA MET A 149 -15.84 -7.51 -6.39
C MET A 149 -14.86 -8.64 -6.67
N LEU A 150 -15.33 -9.75 -7.26
CA LEU A 150 -14.48 -10.89 -7.61
C LEU A 150 -13.40 -10.51 -8.62
N ASP A 151 -13.77 -9.76 -9.66
CA ASP A 151 -12.82 -9.32 -10.68
C ASP A 151 -11.82 -8.30 -10.12
N PHE A 152 -12.25 -7.46 -9.19
CA PHE A 152 -11.36 -6.54 -8.49
C PHE A 152 -10.36 -7.24 -7.57
N ASN A 153 -10.83 -8.22 -6.77
CA ASN A 153 -9.95 -9.05 -5.94
C ASN A 153 -8.92 -9.80 -6.80
N ARG A 154 -9.37 -10.40 -7.90
CA ARG A 154 -8.48 -11.07 -8.86
C ARG A 154 -7.46 -10.09 -9.43
N GLN A 155 -7.86 -8.88 -9.80
CA GLN A 155 -6.94 -7.86 -10.31
C GLN A 155 -5.86 -7.49 -9.27
N ILE A 156 -6.24 -7.27 -8.00
CA ILE A 156 -5.28 -6.95 -6.94
C ILE A 156 -4.32 -8.12 -6.74
N SER A 157 -4.84 -9.34 -6.61
CA SER A 157 -4.04 -10.55 -6.47
C SER A 157 -3.09 -10.77 -7.65
N THR A 158 -3.53 -10.60 -8.89
CA THR A 158 -2.67 -10.64 -10.08
C THR A 158 -1.54 -9.61 -9.97
N ASN A 159 -1.83 -8.37 -9.59
CA ASN A 159 -0.77 -7.35 -9.43
C ASN A 159 0.23 -7.70 -8.32
N VAL A 160 -0.24 -8.25 -7.19
CA VAL A 160 0.65 -8.70 -6.10
C VAL A 160 1.52 -9.87 -6.57
N ASN A 161 0.94 -10.89 -7.20
CA ASN A 161 1.67 -12.05 -7.72
C ASN A 161 2.68 -11.64 -8.80
N ASP A 162 2.26 -10.85 -9.78
CA ASP A 162 3.11 -10.40 -10.88
C ASP A 162 4.21 -9.41 -10.45
N SER A 163 4.11 -8.86 -9.23
CA SER A 163 5.14 -7.98 -8.64
C SER A 163 5.97 -8.69 -7.55
N SER A 164 5.86 -10.01 -7.47
CA SER A 164 6.72 -10.84 -6.63
C SER A 164 8.08 -11.05 -7.29
N ASP A 165 9.04 -11.59 -6.55
CA ASP A 165 10.34 -11.99 -7.08
C ASP A 165 10.17 -13.07 -8.17
N GLU A 166 11.07 -13.03 -9.17
CA GLU A 166 11.00 -13.94 -10.32
C GLU A 166 11.37 -15.39 -9.95
N GLU A 167 12.21 -15.59 -8.94
CA GLU A 167 12.71 -16.90 -8.51
C GLU A 167 11.92 -17.46 -7.31
N ASP A 168 11.33 -16.58 -6.50
CA ASP A 168 10.48 -16.96 -5.35
C ASP A 168 9.24 -16.07 -5.23
N GLU A 169 8.10 -16.56 -5.69
CA GLU A 169 6.84 -15.82 -5.62
C GLU A 169 6.39 -15.43 -4.19
N ASP A 170 6.91 -16.09 -3.15
CA ASP A 170 6.63 -15.69 -1.75
C ASP A 170 7.47 -14.49 -1.29
N GLN A 171 8.44 -14.05 -2.09
CA GLN A 171 9.25 -12.88 -1.83
C GLN A 171 8.75 -11.68 -2.65
N MET A 172 8.84 -10.50 -2.04
CA MET A 172 8.71 -9.25 -2.79
C MET A 172 9.85 -9.13 -3.81
N ASP A 173 9.58 -8.52 -4.98
CA ASP A 173 10.59 -8.16 -5.96
C ASP A 173 11.84 -7.57 -5.31
N ALA A 174 13.01 -8.12 -5.64
CA ALA A 174 14.27 -7.83 -4.96
C ALA A 174 14.65 -6.35 -4.97
N ASP A 175 14.40 -5.61 -6.06
CA ASP A 175 14.73 -4.18 -6.14
C ASP A 175 13.82 -3.36 -5.24
N ILE A 176 12.53 -3.69 -5.21
CA ILE A 176 11.56 -3.02 -4.34
C ILE A 176 11.83 -3.34 -2.87
N ALA A 177 12.10 -4.61 -2.54
CA ALA A 177 12.46 -5.02 -1.18
C ALA A 177 13.72 -4.31 -0.68
N ALA A 178 14.75 -4.21 -1.52
CA ALA A 178 15.98 -3.48 -1.20
C ALA A 178 15.69 -2.00 -0.94
N LEU A 179 15.00 -1.31 -1.87
CA LEU A 179 14.64 0.09 -1.70
C LEU A 179 13.82 0.31 -0.43
N TRP A 180 12.77 -0.48 -0.22
CA TRP A 180 11.83 -0.29 0.88
C TRP A 180 12.50 -0.52 2.23
N THR A 181 13.30 -1.57 2.35
CA THR A 181 14.12 -1.83 3.54
C THR A 181 15.05 -0.66 3.83
N GLU A 182 15.75 -0.15 2.81
CA GLU A 182 16.72 0.91 2.97
C GLU A 182 16.07 2.25 3.38
N ILE A 183 14.92 2.62 2.79
CA ILE A 183 14.21 3.85 3.21
C ILE A 183 13.63 3.73 4.62
N LEU A 184 13.15 2.55 5.03
CA LEU A 184 12.64 2.31 6.38
C LEU A 184 13.76 2.43 7.41
N MET A 185 14.88 1.75 7.17
CA MET A 185 16.04 1.80 8.07
C MET A 185 16.65 3.20 8.14
N ASP A 186 16.67 3.95 7.04
CA ASP A 186 17.20 5.32 7.04
C ASP A 186 16.31 6.31 7.81
N VAL A 187 14.99 6.22 7.66
CA VAL A 187 14.04 7.16 8.26
C VAL A 187 13.78 6.83 9.74
N TYR A 188 13.80 5.55 10.09
CA TYR A 188 13.52 5.07 11.45
C TYR A 188 14.77 4.48 12.11
N ASN A 189 15.92 5.15 11.95
CA ASN A 189 17.18 4.77 12.58
C ASN A 189 17.29 5.17 14.06
N ASP A 190 16.28 5.83 14.63
CA ASP A 190 16.28 6.26 16.02
C ASP A 190 16.18 5.04 16.96
N PRO A 191 17.21 4.76 17.77
CA PRO A 191 17.20 3.62 18.68
C PRO A 191 16.09 3.68 19.74
N SER A 192 15.53 4.86 20.02
CA SER A 192 14.43 5.02 20.98
C SER A 192 13.12 4.36 20.50
N LEU A 193 12.98 4.10 19.19
CA LEU A 193 11.81 3.43 18.61
C LEU A 193 11.81 1.93 18.87
N GLN A 194 12.96 1.32 19.22
CA GLN A 194 13.11 -0.11 19.52
C GLN A 194 12.56 -1.05 18.42
N LEU A 195 12.56 -0.61 17.16
CA LEU A 195 12.07 -1.41 16.04
C LEU A 195 13.03 -2.57 15.72
N GLN A 196 12.45 -3.75 15.50
CA GLN A 196 13.19 -4.87 14.90
C GLN A 196 13.45 -4.58 13.42
N PRO A 197 14.46 -5.22 12.79
CA PRO A 197 14.69 -5.07 11.35
C PRO A 197 13.41 -5.33 10.55
N PRO A 198 13.12 -4.51 9.51
CA PRO A 198 11.92 -4.67 8.71
C PRO A 198 11.98 -6.01 7.93
N LYS A 199 10.83 -6.68 7.83
CA LYS A 199 10.71 -8.02 7.22
C LYS A 199 9.84 -7.96 5.98
N VAL A 200 10.27 -7.17 4.99
CA VAL A 200 9.46 -6.86 3.79
C VAL A 200 8.98 -8.10 3.01
N HIS A 201 9.79 -9.17 2.97
CA HIS A 201 9.39 -10.42 2.35
C HIS A 201 8.31 -11.17 3.14
N ASP A 202 8.38 -11.17 4.48
CA ASP A 202 7.35 -11.79 5.33
C ASP A 202 6.01 -11.04 5.19
N TRP A 203 6.07 -9.72 5.13
CA TRP A 203 4.89 -8.88 4.90
C TRP A 203 4.26 -9.12 3.53
N HIS A 204 5.09 -9.27 2.49
CA HIS A 204 4.62 -9.64 1.14
C HIS A 204 3.99 -11.03 1.11
N ARG A 205 4.62 -12.03 1.74
CA ARG A 205 4.06 -13.39 1.87
C ARG A 205 2.70 -13.36 2.57
N ALA A 206 2.57 -12.58 3.64
CA ALA A 206 1.31 -12.42 4.36
C ALA A 206 0.23 -11.78 3.47
N MET A 207 0.57 -10.74 2.71
CA MET A 207 -0.33 -10.15 1.72
C MET A 207 -0.79 -11.17 0.66
N ARG A 208 0.13 -11.96 0.10
CA ARG A 208 -0.20 -13.00 -0.87
C ARG A 208 -1.17 -14.02 -0.31
N LEU A 209 -0.94 -14.49 0.91
CA LEU A 209 -1.83 -15.43 1.59
C LEU A 209 -3.24 -14.83 1.74
N MET A 210 -3.33 -13.56 2.15
CA MET A 210 -4.61 -12.86 2.26
C MET A 210 -5.32 -12.73 0.91
N MET A 211 -4.60 -12.47 -0.18
CA MET A 211 -5.17 -12.43 -1.53
C MET A 211 -5.66 -13.79 -2.02
N LYS A 212 -4.92 -14.87 -1.76
CA LYS A 212 -5.36 -16.24 -2.06
C LYS A 212 -6.66 -16.59 -1.33
N ILE A 213 -6.80 -16.18 -0.07
CA ILE A 213 -8.05 -16.34 0.69
C ILE A 213 -9.15 -15.48 0.06
N GLY A 214 -8.86 -14.23 -0.30
CA GLY A 214 -9.83 -13.29 -0.84
C GLY A 214 -10.34 -13.58 -2.25
N GLU A 215 -9.56 -14.28 -3.07
CA GLU A 215 -10.00 -14.79 -4.38
C GLU A 215 -10.96 -15.98 -4.27
N SER A 216 -10.91 -16.71 -3.15
CA SER A 216 -11.73 -17.90 -2.92
C SER A 216 -13.10 -17.62 -2.32
N GLY A 217 -13.41 -16.35 -1.99
CA GLY A 217 -14.67 -15.94 -1.37
C GLY A 217 -15.31 -14.71 -2.03
N ASP A 218 -16.64 -14.56 -1.86
CA ASP A 218 -17.44 -13.46 -2.41
C ASP A 218 -17.50 -12.20 -1.51
N HIS A 219 -16.58 -12.06 -0.54
CA HIS A 219 -16.62 -11.00 0.48
C HIS A 219 -15.47 -9.99 0.35
N LEU A 220 -15.73 -8.74 0.76
CA LEU A 220 -14.73 -7.68 0.88
C LEU A 220 -13.86 -7.94 2.11
N PHE A 221 -12.53 -7.92 1.93
CA PHE A 221 -11.59 -8.08 3.05
C PHE A 221 -11.10 -6.73 3.53
N ALA A 222 -11.14 -6.52 4.86
CA ALA A 222 -10.48 -5.38 5.46
C ALA A 222 -8.97 -5.66 5.52
N PHE A 223 -8.16 -4.84 4.84
CA PHE A 223 -6.70 -4.93 4.80
C PHE A 223 -6.00 -4.52 6.11
N ALA A 224 -6.73 -4.28 7.20
CA ALA A 224 -6.19 -3.78 8.46
C ALA A 224 -6.41 -4.76 9.63
N ARG A 225 -5.37 -4.86 10.47
CA ARG A 225 -5.08 -5.61 11.73
C ARG A 225 -6.21 -6.10 12.67
N HIS A 226 -7.50 -5.87 12.41
CA HIS A 226 -8.55 -5.99 13.42
C HIS A 226 -9.70 -6.93 13.09
N VAL A 227 -9.62 -7.70 11.99
CA VAL A 227 -10.58 -8.77 11.69
C VAL A 227 -10.42 -9.96 12.65
N ALA A 228 -9.21 -10.21 13.16
CA ALA A 228 -8.95 -11.33 14.08
C ALA A 228 -9.03 -10.97 15.58
N ALA A 229 -9.23 -9.69 15.92
CA ALA A 229 -9.36 -9.26 17.32
C ALA A 229 -10.84 -9.14 17.71
N ASN A 230 -11.49 -10.30 17.91
CA ASN A 230 -12.72 -10.48 18.70
C ASN A 230 -14.11 -10.16 18.11
N GLN A 231 -14.38 -10.15 16.81
CA GLN A 231 -15.79 -9.97 16.35
C GLN A 231 -16.19 -10.91 15.23
N GLY A 232 -17.11 -11.83 15.56
CA GLY A 232 -17.74 -12.78 14.64
C GLY A 232 -18.18 -12.13 13.34
N LEU A 233 -17.48 -12.50 12.28
CA LEU A 233 -17.75 -12.09 10.92
C LEU A 233 -18.96 -12.87 10.40
N VAL A 234 -19.95 -12.13 9.93
CA VAL A 234 -20.89 -12.60 8.90
C VAL A 234 -20.39 -12.06 7.57
#